data_AF-A0A352WV24-F1
#
_entry.id   AF-A0A352WV24-F1
#
_cell.length_a   1.000
_cell.length_b   1.000
_cell.length_c   1.000
_cell.angle_alpha   90.00
_cell.angle_beta   90.00
_cell.angle_gamma   90.00
#
_symmetry.space_group_name_H-M   'P 1'
#
loop_
_entity.id
_entity.type
_entity.pdbx_description
1 polymer ?
#
loop_
_entity_poly.entity_id
_entity_poly.type
_entity_poly.pdbx_seq_one_letter_code
_entity_poly.pdbx_strand_id
1 'polypeptide(L)'
;MKKMKRSFSLVLVLALLFSLLPNGLPAVSEQTQDNTVYLNVFYAGGDSDGSVSKPFTTLSAAINALESKPLEQGYIYLQTDYTHRISTDITTVDFTQAHGVHIVYTSNPQQVKNLNVVIHSTNTLTTWANKHFGANVHLVFHGPVTFDYVNVFFTPDPNNPLTFAVDTTQTVPLTEGGTASYTFPADSPFYANYTFTAVSGSVAATPVPAAGESSVRQYFRNIGYLRYVINGTYFEVKPHASFTVDTTVDS
;
A
#
# COMPACT_ATOMS: atom_id res chain seq x y z
N MET A 1 1.63 -58.35 -28.78
CA MET A 1 2.32 -57.20 -29.41
C MET A 1 1.43 -56.70 -30.55
N LYS A 2 1.09 -55.43 -30.76
CA LYS A 2 1.47 -54.14 -30.14
C LYS A 2 0.28 -53.18 -30.42
N LYS A 3 -0.30 -52.58 -29.38
CA LYS A 3 -1.33 -51.53 -29.48
C LYS A 3 -0.63 -50.22 -29.89
N MET A 4 -1.08 -49.54 -30.94
CA MET A 4 -0.74 -48.12 -31.16
C MET A 4 -1.65 -47.52 -32.25
N LYS A 5 -2.82 -46.99 -31.87
CA LYS A 5 -3.61 -46.05 -32.69
C LYS A 5 -4.56 -45.21 -31.82
N ARG A 6 -4.08 -44.48 -30.81
CA ARG A 6 -4.89 -43.44 -30.11
C ARG A 6 -4.11 -42.24 -29.55
N SER A 7 -2.82 -42.09 -29.85
CA SER A 7 -1.98 -41.03 -29.26
C SER A 7 -1.76 -39.79 -30.14
N PHE A 8 -2.17 -39.81 -31.42
CA PHE A 8 -1.88 -38.70 -32.35
C PHE A 8 -2.90 -37.55 -32.31
N SER A 9 -4.17 -37.81 -31.95
CA SER A 9 -5.18 -36.74 -31.85
C SER A 9 -5.06 -35.91 -30.58
N LEU A 10 -4.56 -36.47 -29.46
CA LEU A 10 -4.45 -35.73 -28.20
C LEU A 10 -3.35 -34.66 -28.27
N VAL A 11 -2.25 -34.95 -28.97
CA VAL A 11 -1.12 -34.00 -29.16
C VAL A 11 -1.52 -32.85 -30.09
N LEU A 12 -2.31 -33.12 -31.12
CA LEU A 12 -2.78 -32.08 -32.05
C LEU A 12 -3.84 -31.17 -31.42
N VAL A 13 -4.71 -31.71 -30.57
CA VAL A 13 -5.69 -30.92 -29.80
C VAL A 13 -5.01 -30.07 -28.72
N LEU A 14 -3.95 -30.58 -28.07
CA LEU A 14 -3.11 -29.76 -27.17
C LEU A 14 -2.39 -28.63 -27.91
N ALA A 15 -1.84 -28.90 -29.10
CA ALA A 15 -1.16 -27.88 -29.91
C ALA A 15 -2.14 -26.78 -30.41
N LEU A 16 -3.37 -27.15 -30.75
CA LEU A 16 -4.44 -26.20 -31.12
C LEU A 16 -4.97 -25.40 -29.91
N LEU A 17 -5.04 -26.00 -28.72
CA LEU A 17 -5.39 -25.28 -27.48
C LEU A 17 -4.33 -24.25 -27.07
N PHE A 18 -3.04 -24.50 -27.34
CA PHE A 18 -1.99 -23.49 -27.16
C PHE A 18 -2.08 -22.32 -28.15
N SER A 19 -2.62 -22.54 -29.36
CA SER A 19 -2.87 -21.46 -30.34
C SER A 19 -4.12 -20.63 -30.06
N LEU A 20 -4.96 -21.06 -29.11
CA LEU A 20 -6.18 -20.36 -28.66
C LEU A 20 -6.00 -19.67 -27.31
N LEU A 21 -4.80 -19.72 -26.72
CA LEU A 21 -4.46 -18.79 -25.65
C LEU A 21 -4.51 -17.38 -26.27
N PRO A 22 -5.17 -16.41 -25.62
CA PRO A 22 -5.09 -15.01 -26.04
C PRO A 22 -3.62 -14.67 -26.22
N ASN A 23 -3.30 -14.00 -27.34
CA ASN A 23 -1.97 -13.54 -27.75
C ASN A 23 -0.97 -13.53 -26.60
N GLY A 24 0.11 -14.29 -26.78
CA GLY A 24 1.14 -14.53 -25.78
C GLY A 24 1.42 -13.30 -24.92
N LEU A 25 1.63 -13.56 -23.62
CA LEU A 25 2.15 -12.58 -22.67
C LEU A 25 3.12 -11.65 -23.42
N PRO A 26 2.90 -10.32 -23.43
CA PRO A 26 3.77 -9.42 -24.17
C PRO A 26 5.20 -9.71 -23.76
N ALA A 27 6.07 -9.95 -24.75
CA ALA A 27 7.48 -10.17 -24.48
C ALA A 27 7.99 -8.93 -23.74
N VAL A 28 8.49 -9.13 -22.52
CA VAL A 28 9.04 -8.03 -21.72
C VAL A 28 10.18 -7.41 -22.52
N SER A 29 10.05 -6.14 -22.91
CA SER A 29 11.11 -5.45 -23.64
C SER A 29 12.36 -5.37 -22.75
N GLU A 30 13.55 -5.55 -23.30
CA GLU A 30 14.77 -5.43 -22.49
C GLU A 30 14.89 -4.01 -21.91
N GLN A 31 15.42 -3.91 -20.69
CA GLN A 31 15.68 -2.62 -20.07
C GLN A 31 16.84 -1.93 -20.79
N THR A 32 16.60 -0.70 -21.26
CA THR A 32 17.58 0.15 -21.96
C THR A 32 17.54 1.56 -21.37
N GLN A 33 18.46 2.42 -21.79
CA GLN A 33 18.44 3.83 -21.36
C GLN A 33 17.21 4.59 -21.89
N ASP A 34 16.71 4.24 -23.08
CA ASP A 34 15.64 5.01 -23.75
C ASP A 34 14.25 4.75 -23.13
N ASN A 35 14.04 3.55 -22.61
CA ASN A 35 12.82 3.13 -21.92
C ASN A 35 12.95 3.14 -20.38
N THR A 36 14.03 3.68 -19.81
CA THR A 36 14.22 3.79 -18.36
C THR A 36 14.21 5.25 -17.91
N VAL A 37 13.50 5.52 -16.82
CA VAL A 37 13.64 6.75 -16.05
C VAL A 37 14.03 6.40 -14.60
N TYR A 38 14.83 7.26 -13.99
CA TYR A 38 15.35 7.05 -12.63
C TYR A 38 14.54 7.85 -11.62
N LEU A 39 14.35 7.26 -10.44
CA LEU A 39 13.62 7.85 -9.31
C LEU A 39 14.53 7.96 -8.09
N ASN A 40 14.66 9.16 -7.55
CA ASN A 40 15.44 9.45 -6.35
C ASN A 40 14.83 10.64 -5.60
N VAL A 41 14.28 10.38 -4.43
CA VAL A 41 13.58 11.40 -3.61
C VAL A 41 14.50 12.48 -3.08
N PHE A 42 15.82 12.25 -3.06
CA PHE A 42 16.81 13.20 -2.54
C PHE A 42 17.38 14.12 -3.63
N TYR A 43 16.93 13.99 -4.87
CA TYR A 43 17.37 14.90 -5.92
C TYR A 43 16.83 16.31 -5.68
N ALA A 44 17.73 17.25 -5.43
CA ALA A 44 17.40 18.64 -5.10
C ALA A 44 17.56 19.61 -6.28
N GLY A 45 17.95 19.14 -7.46
CA GLY A 45 18.28 20.00 -8.61
C GLY A 45 17.09 20.71 -9.26
N GLY A 46 15.86 20.20 -9.07
CA GLY A 46 14.63 20.81 -9.59
C GLY A 46 14.47 20.76 -11.12
N ASP A 47 15.45 20.22 -11.84
CA ASP A 47 15.54 20.13 -13.30
C ASP A 47 15.58 18.66 -13.76
N SER A 48 14.81 17.80 -13.11
CA SER A 48 14.72 16.37 -13.42
C SER A 48 14.38 16.12 -14.90
N ASP A 49 15.21 15.31 -15.57
CA ASP A 49 14.98 14.82 -16.93
C ASP A 49 14.78 13.29 -16.97
N GLY A 50 14.82 12.64 -15.81
CA GLY A 50 14.66 11.20 -15.67
C GLY A 50 15.93 10.41 -15.93
N SER A 51 17.07 11.05 -16.21
CA SER A 51 18.37 10.39 -16.32
C SER A 51 18.93 9.95 -14.96
N VAL A 52 20.00 9.17 -14.97
CA VAL A 52 20.73 8.75 -13.76
C VAL A 52 21.16 9.95 -12.91
N SER A 53 21.61 11.04 -13.57
CA SER A 53 22.14 12.24 -12.92
C SER A 53 21.07 13.25 -12.51
N LYS A 54 19.91 13.24 -13.18
CA LYS A 54 18.77 14.13 -12.88
C LYS A 54 17.48 13.33 -12.77
N PRO A 55 17.40 12.40 -11.81
CA PRO A 55 16.25 11.53 -11.63
C PRO A 55 15.01 12.33 -11.23
N PHE A 56 13.83 11.75 -11.47
CA PHE A 56 12.58 12.29 -10.94
C PHE A 56 12.48 12.07 -9.42
N THR A 57 11.72 12.92 -8.74
CA THR A 57 11.48 12.82 -7.29
C THR A 57 10.11 12.23 -6.95
N THR A 58 9.23 12.02 -7.94
CA THR A 58 7.88 11.47 -7.74
C THR A 58 7.53 10.43 -8.82
N LEU A 59 6.69 9.45 -8.45
CA LEU A 59 6.17 8.47 -9.41
C LEU A 59 5.34 9.12 -10.51
N SER A 60 4.52 10.13 -10.19
CA SER A 60 3.71 10.84 -11.18
C SER A 60 4.57 11.47 -12.28
N ALA A 61 5.66 12.15 -11.93
CA ALA A 61 6.56 12.74 -12.92
C ALA A 61 7.25 11.66 -13.79
N ALA A 62 7.69 10.56 -13.17
CA ALA A 62 8.30 9.43 -13.89
C ALA A 62 7.32 8.76 -14.87
N ILE A 63 6.08 8.52 -14.46
CA ILE A 63 5.03 7.94 -15.30
C ILE A 63 4.69 8.89 -16.46
N ASN A 64 4.49 10.18 -16.19
CA ASN A 64 4.23 11.18 -17.24
C ASN A 64 5.34 11.22 -18.29
N ALA A 65 6.60 11.13 -17.87
CA ALA A 65 7.74 11.12 -18.78
C ALA A 65 7.76 9.86 -19.66
N LEU A 66 7.42 8.69 -19.13
CA LEU A 66 7.32 7.45 -19.91
C LEU A 66 6.11 7.47 -20.87
N GLU A 67 4.94 7.92 -20.41
CA GLU A 67 3.72 8.09 -21.22
C GLU A 67 3.90 9.06 -22.38
N SER A 68 4.78 10.06 -22.23
CA SER A 68 5.06 11.02 -23.30
C SER A 68 5.83 10.43 -24.49
N LYS A 69 6.34 9.20 -24.35
CA LYS A 69 7.13 8.50 -25.38
C LYS A 69 6.27 7.42 -26.04
N PRO A 70 6.53 7.07 -27.31
CA PRO A 70 5.85 5.98 -28.00
C PRO A 70 6.40 4.62 -27.54
N LEU A 71 6.22 4.29 -26.26
CA LEU A 71 6.70 3.06 -25.64
C LEU A 71 5.53 2.11 -25.38
N GLU A 72 5.73 0.82 -25.59
CA GLU A 72 4.80 -0.20 -25.09
C GLU A 72 5.09 -0.50 -23.61
N GLN A 73 6.36 -0.38 -23.19
CA GLN A 73 6.83 -0.65 -21.84
C GLN A 73 7.91 0.35 -21.43
N GLY A 74 7.87 0.78 -20.17
CA GLY A 74 8.83 1.69 -19.55
C GLY A 74 9.22 1.24 -18.15
N TYR A 75 10.43 1.58 -17.74
CA TYR A 75 11.02 1.20 -16.46
C TYR A 75 11.14 2.42 -15.55
N ILE A 76 10.62 2.30 -14.34
CA ILE A 76 10.91 3.23 -13.24
C ILE A 76 11.96 2.56 -12.35
N TYR A 77 13.18 3.06 -12.43
CA TYR A 77 14.32 2.54 -11.69
C TYR A 77 14.55 3.31 -10.38
N LEU A 78 14.29 2.67 -9.25
CA LEU A 78 14.49 3.24 -7.92
C LEU A 78 15.99 3.26 -7.59
N GLN A 79 16.58 4.45 -7.49
CA GLN A 79 17.95 4.62 -6.98
C GLN A 79 17.97 4.59 -5.44
N THR A 80 16.87 4.98 -4.82
CA THR A 80 16.68 4.99 -3.36
C THR A 80 15.35 4.36 -3.02
N ASP A 81 15.16 4.04 -1.74
CA ASP A 81 13.83 3.72 -1.23
C ASP A 81 12.88 4.90 -1.53
N TYR A 82 11.64 4.57 -1.87
CA TYR A 82 10.62 5.53 -2.24
C TYR A 82 9.39 5.33 -1.37
N THR A 83 8.81 6.43 -0.87
CA THR A 83 7.53 6.40 -0.16
C THR A 83 6.44 6.98 -1.05
N HIS A 84 5.54 6.11 -1.50
CA HIS A 84 4.31 6.48 -2.18
C HIS A 84 3.19 6.67 -1.16
N ARG A 85 2.69 7.91 -1.00
CA ARG A 85 1.61 8.20 -0.06
C ARG A 85 0.28 8.24 -0.81
N ILE A 86 -0.69 7.47 -0.31
CA ILE A 86 -2.06 7.46 -0.81
C ILE A 86 -2.96 8.00 0.30
N SER A 87 -3.49 9.19 0.10
CA SER A 87 -4.45 9.83 1.01
C SER A 87 -5.85 9.81 0.40
N THR A 88 -6.85 9.31 1.12
CA THR A 88 -8.22 9.17 0.58
C THR A 88 -9.30 9.12 1.64
N ASP A 89 -10.50 9.63 1.32
CA ASP A 89 -11.72 9.50 2.11
C ASP A 89 -12.73 8.52 1.47
N ILE A 90 -12.40 7.95 0.31
CA ILE A 90 -13.20 6.97 -0.43
C ILE A 90 -12.58 5.57 -0.38
N THR A 91 -13.38 4.55 -0.72
CA THR A 91 -12.94 3.14 -0.67
C THR A 91 -12.05 2.77 -1.85
N THR A 92 -12.37 3.26 -3.06
CA THR A 92 -11.65 2.90 -4.28
C THR A 92 -10.75 4.05 -4.69
N VAL A 93 -9.44 3.82 -4.76
CA VAL A 93 -8.43 4.83 -5.06
C VAL A 93 -7.37 4.26 -5.99
N ASP A 94 -6.85 5.11 -6.85
CA ASP A 94 -5.85 4.70 -7.84
C ASP A 94 -4.50 4.51 -7.15
N PHE A 95 -3.80 3.41 -7.48
CA PHE A 95 -2.44 3.20 -7.02
C PHE A 95 -1.52 4.31 -7.56
N THR A 96 -1.60 4.59 -8.86
CA THR A 96 -0.98 5.73 -9.52
C THR A 96 -1.95 6.30 -10.54
N GLN A 97 -1.66 7.49 -11.07
CA GLN A 97 -2.39 8.02 -12.22
C GLN A 97 -2.54 6.99 -13.35
N ALA A 98 -3.66 7.06 -14.08
CA ALA A 98 -3.89 6.20 -15.25
C ALA A 98 -2.80 6.38 -16.31
N HIS A 99 -2.37 5.28 -16.91
CA HIS A 99 -1.26 5.22 -17.87
C HIS A 99 -1.49 4.04 -18.84
N GLY A 100 -1.10 4.19 -20.11
CA GLY A 100 -1.23 3.14 -21.13
C GLY A 100 0.03 2.30 -21.32
N VAL A 101 1.20 2.87 -21.09
CA VAL A 101 2.52 2.23 -21.09
C VAL A 101 2.56 1.19 -19.96
N HIS A 102 3.15 0.04 -20.23
CA HIS A 102 3.45 -0.96 -19.21
C HIS A 102 4.59 -0.49 -18.33
N ILE A 103 4.29 -0.19 -17.06
CA ILE A 103 5.27 0.30 -16.10
C ILE A 103 5.90 -0.86 -15.33
N VAL A 104 7.22 -0.97 -15.43
CA VAL A 104 8.02 -1.89 -14.63
C VAL A 104 8.70 -1.12 -13.51
N TYR A 105 8.28 -1.37 -12.27
CA TYR A 105 8.96 -0.85 -11.07
C TYR A 105 10.13 -1.77 -10.74
N THR A 106 11.34 -1.22 -10.74
CA THR A 106 12.56 -2.00 -10.52
C THR A 106 13.65 -1.23 -9.79
N SER A 107 14.72 -1.93 -9.42
CA SER A 107 15.91 -1.35 -8.82
C SER A 107 17.15 -2.21 -9.07
N ASN A 108 18.25 -1.91 -8.38
CA ASN A 108 19.48 -2.67 -8.47
C ASN A 108 19.29 -4.10 -7.92
N PRO A 109 19.51 -5.18 -8.72
CA PRO A 109 19.35 -6.56 -8.26
C PRO A 109 20.25 -6.96 -7.08
N GLN A 110 21.42 -6.32 -6.97
CA GLN A 110 22.36 -6.54 -5.87
C GLN A 110 22.02 -5.72 -4.61
N GLN A 111 21.14 -4.72 -4.74
CA GLN A 111 20.72 -3.82 -3.67
C GLN A 111 19.27 -3.39 -3.88
N VAL A 112 18.36 -4.36 -3.74
CA VAL A 112 16.91 -4.16 -3.94
C VAL A 112 16.39 -3.02 -3.05
N LYS A 113 15.65 -2.10 -3.64
CA LYS A 113 15.04 -0.95 -2.96
C LYS A 113 13.62 -1.21 -2.51
N ASN A 114 13.17 -0.41 -1.55
CA ASN A 114 11.83 -0.47 -1.00
C ASN A 114 10.92 0.56 -1.67
N LEU A 115 9.76 0.10 -2.13
CA LEU A 115 8.61 0.92 -2.50
C LEU A 115 7.59 0.86 -1.36
N ASN A 116 7.67 1.81 -0.45
CA ASN A 116 6.79 1.91 0.71
C ASN A 116 5.51 2.65 0.31
N VAL A 117 4.39 1.93 0.29
CA VAL A 117 3.07 2.47 0.03
C VAL A 117 2.40 2.76 1.37
N VAL A 118 2.33 4.03 1.74
CA VAL A 118 1.75 4.49 3.00
C VAL A 118 0.32 4.93 2.76
N ILE A 119 -0.63 4.30 3.46
CA ILE A 119 -2.07 4.50 3.26
C ILE A 119 -2.64 5.36 4.39
N HIS A 120 -3.02 6.59 4.03
CA HIS A 120 -3.77 7.52 4.87
C HIS A 120 -5.23 7.54 4.40
N SER A 121 -6.02 6.55 4.80
CA SER A 121 -7.45 6.52 4.46
C SER A 121 -8.30 6.91 5.66
N THR A 122 -9.29 7.79 5.51
CA THR A 122 -10.26 8.13 6.57
C THR A 122 -11.59 7.40 6.39
N ASN A 123 -11.74 6.61 5.33
CA ASN A 123 -12.95 5.88 5.02
C ASN A 123 -13.20 4.72 6.01
N THR A 124 -14.34 4.73 6.69
CA THR A 124 -14.79 3.65 7.58
C THR A 124 -16.07 3.02 7.03
N LEU A 125 -16.02 1.74 6.64
CA LEU A 125 -17.20 1.00 6.14
C LEU A 125 -17.91 0.16 7.20
N THR A 126 -17.37 0.06 8.42
CA THR A 126 -17.89 -0.88 9.43
C THR A 126 -18.48 -0.18 10.65
N THR A 127 -19.56 -0.77 11.16
CA THR A 127 -20.20 -0.45 12.45
C THR A 127 -19.55 -1.19 13.63
N TRP A 128 -18.41 -1.85 13.42
CA TRP A 128 -17.75 -2.68 14.44
C TRP A 128 -16.82 -1.86 15.34
N ALA A 129 -17.31 -1.59 16.54
CA ALA A 129 -16.79 -0.58 17.44
C ALA A 129 -15.46 -0.89 18.15
N ASN A 130 -14.94 -2.11 18.24
CA ASN A 130 -14.09 -2.41 19.41
C ASN A 130 -12.70 -2.99 19.17
N LYS A 131 -11.98 -2.63 18.09
CA LYS A 131 -10.50 -2.61 18.17
C LYS A 131 -9.73 -1.98 17.02
N HIS A 132 -10.25 -1.95 15.79
CA HIS A 132 -9.50 -1.43 14.65
C HIS A 132 -10.43 -0.67 13.71
N PHE A 133 -10.35 0.66 13.70
CA PHE A 133 -10.96 1.49 12.67
C PHE A 133 -10.24 1.32 11.31
N GLY A 134 -9.92 0.08 10.95
CA GLY A 134 -9.14 -0.26 9.80
C GLY A 134 -9.74 0.33 8.54
N ALA A 135 -8.94 1.06 7.76
CA ALA A 135 -9.37 1.52 6.47
C ALA A 135 -9.61 0.32 5.54
N ASN A 136 -10.70 0.40 4.76
CA ASN A 136 -10.94 -0.51 3.66
C ASN A 136 -10.55 0.21 2.38
N VAL A 137 -9.50 -0.26 1.72
CA VAL A 137 -8.96 0.38 0.52
C VAL A 137 -8.92 -0.61 -0.62
N HIS A 138 -9.49 -0.21 -1.75
CA HIS A 138 -9.37 -0.88 -3.03
C HIS A 138 -8.41 -0.08 -3.90
N LEU A 139 -7.19 -0.59 -4.09
CA LEU A 139 -6.18 0.02 -4.94
C LEU A 139 -6.38 -0.41 -6.39
N VAL A 140 -6.69 0.55 -7.25
CA VAL A 140 -6.90 0.31 -8.68
C VAL A 140 -5.60 0.52 -9.44
N PHE A 141 -5.24 -0.46 -10.26
CA PHE A 141 -4.14 -0.35 -11.21
C PHE A 141 -4.73 -0.11 -12.60
N HIS A 142 -4.64 1.15 -13.07
CA HIS A 142 -5.27 1.59 -14.31
C HIS A 142 -4.49 1.26 -15.58
N GLY A 143 -3.21 0.89 -15.45
CA GLY A 143 -2.37 0.46 -16.56
C GLY A 143 -1.70 -0.88 -16.29
N PRO A 144 -0.96 -1.42 -17.28
CA PRO A 144 -0.18 -2.63 -17.10
C PRO A 144 1.02 -2.37 -16.18
N VAL A 145 1.23 -3.21 -15.18
CA VAL A 145 2.31 -3.04 -14.18
C VAL A 145 3.06 -4.33 -13.90
N THR A 146 4.38 -4.22 -13.73
CA THR A 146 5.23 -5.30 -13.22
C THR A 146 6.09 -4.78 -12.07
N PHE A 147 6.26 -5.62 -11.05
CA PHE A 147 7.26 -5.43 -9.99
C PHE A 147 8.38 -6.45 -10.16
N ASP A 148 9.62 -5.99 -10.30
CA ASP A 148 10.81 -6.82 -10.44
C ASP A 148 11.96 -6.21 -9.62
N TYR A 149 12.73 -7.00 -8.89
CA TYR A 149 13.83 -6.48 -8.04
C TYR A 149 13.43 -5.26 -7.19
N VAL A 150 12.25 -5.30 -6.56
CA VAL A 150 11.75 -4.25 -5.66
C VAL A 150 10.97 -4.90 -4.52
N ASN A 151 11.10 -4.37 -3.31
CA ASN A 151 10.27 -4.77 -2.17
C ASN A 151 9.12 -3.78 -2.01
N VAL A 152 7.88 -4.22 -2.19
CA VAL A 152 6.70 -3.37 -2.02
C VAL A 152 6.08 -3.62 -0.65
N PHE A 153 5.95 -2.57 0.14
CA PHE A 153 5.37 -2.62 1.49
C PHE A 153 4.15 -1.71 1.59
N PHE A 154 2.99 -2.29 1.88
CA PHE A 154 1.78 -1.51 2.17
C PHE A 154 1.66 -1.35 3.68
N THR A 155 1.69 -0.11 4.16
CA THR A 155 1.68 0.21 5.60
C THR A 155 0.64 1.28 5.90
N PRO A 156 0.00 1.24 7.09
CA PRO A 156 -0.81 2.35 7.56
C PRO A 156 0.02 3.63 7.75
N ASP A 157 -0.59 4.80 7.58
CA ASP A 157 0.07 6.07 7.91
C ASP A 157 0.05 6.32 9.42
N PRO A 158 1.21 6.38 10.11
CA PRO A 158 1.26 6.72 11.53
C PRO A 158 0.78 8.14 11.84
N ASN A 159 0.68 9.01 10.83
CA ASN A 159 0.11 10.36 10.97
C ASN A 159 -1.41 10.40 10.74
N ASN A 160 -2.09 9.26 10.74
CA ASN A 160 -3.56 9.15 10.66
C ASN A 160 -4.13 8.76 12.05
N PRO A 161 -4.12 9.65 13.05
CA PRO A 161 -4.49 9.32 14.42
C PRO A 161 -5.96 8.92 14.55
N LEU A 162 -6.25 8.03 15.49
CA LEU A 162 -7.61 7.63 15.84
C LEU A 162 -8.23 8.59 16.84
N THR A 163 -9.51 8.84 16.61
CA THR A 163 -10.41 9.55 17.53
C THR A 163 -11.65 8.71 17.79
N PHE A 164 -12.38 9.01 18.87
CA PHE A 164 -13.67 8.40 19.13
C PHE A 164 -14.70 8.89 18.09
N ALA A 165 -15.32 7.98 17.34
CA ALA A 165 -16.30 8.37 16.30
C ALA A 165 -17.61 8.92 16.88
N VAL A 166 -17.96 8.52 18.10
CA VAL A 166 -19.16 8.95 18.84
C VAL A 166 -18.84 9.00 20.33
N ASP A 167 -19.67 9.71 21.08
CA ASP A 167 -19.62 9.69 22.55
C ASP A 167 -19.69 8.24 23.05
N THR A 168 -18.63 7.81 23.75
CA THR A 168 -18.49 6.44 24.21
C THR A 168 -18.39 6.42 25.72
N THR A 169 -19.43 5.92 26.39
CA THR A 169 -19.47 5.80 27.84
C THR A 169 -18.98 4.41 28.27
N GLN A 170 -18.04 4.38 29.21
CA GLN A 170 -17.47 3.16 29.78
C GLN A 170 -17.43 3.23 31.30
N THR A 171 -17.52 2.07 31.95
CA THR A 171 -17.17 1.94 33.36
C THR A 171 -15.65 1.81 33.47
N VAL A 172 -15.02 2.77 34.13
CA VAL A 172 -13.56 2.90 34.22
C VAL A 172 -13.08 2.71 35.67
N PRO A 173 -11.91 2.09 35.90
CA PRO A 173 -11.31 1.99 37.24
C PRO A 173 -10.70 3.33 37.66
N LEU A 174 -10.91 3.72 38.92
CA LEU A 174 -10.33 4.95 39.48
C LEU A 174 -8.99 4.67 40.15
N THR A 175 -8.07 5.63 40.07
CA THR A 175 -6.76 5.58 40.73
C THR A 175 -6.85 5.46 42.26
N GLU A 176 -7.92 6.00 42.85
CA GLU A 176 -8.21 6.01 44.28
C GLU A 176 -8.94 4.74 44.74
N GLY A 177 -9.25 3.83 43.80
CA GLY A 177 -10.03 2.62 44.03
C GLY A 177 -11.50 2.76 43.64
N GLY A 178 -12.11 1.63 43.28
CA GLY A 178 -13.48 1.59 42.77
C GLY A 178 -13.58 1.87 41.27
N THR A 179 -14.80 2.13 40.81
CA THR A 179 -15.10 2.39 39.39
C THR A 179 -16.06 3.56 39.24
N ALA A 180 -16.00 4.27 38.12
CA ALA A 180 -16.94 5.31 37.77
C ALA A 180 -17.35 5.22 36.30
N SER A 181 -18.42 5.92 35.93
CA SER A 181 -18.82 6.09 34.53
C SER A 181 -18.06 7.28 33.94
N TYR A 182 -17.36 7.07 32.83
CA TYR A 182 -16.70 8.13 32.07
C TYR A 182 -17.13 8.09 30.60
N THR A 183 -17.40 9.25 30.03
CA THR A 183 -17.75 9.39 28.61
C THR A 183 -16.56 9.99 27.88
N PHE A 184 -16.00 9.24 26.95
CA PHE A 184 -15.07 9.76 25.95
C PHE A 184 -15.87 10.55 24.92
N PRO A 185 -15.65 11.86 24.77
CA PRO A 185 -16.36 12.65 23.77
C PRO A 185 -16.01 12.19 22.35
N ALA A 186 -16.97 12.29 21.43
CA ALA A 186 -16.70 12.19 20.01
C ALA A 186 -15.55 13.14 19.61
N ASP A 187 -14.77 12.72 18.60
CA ASP A 187 -13.59 13.38 18.06
C ASP A 187 -12.41 13.56 19.03
N SER A 188 -12.52 13.12 20.28
CA SER A 188 -11.38 13.11 21.20
C SER A 188 -10.34 12.05 20.81
N PRO A 189 -9.03 12.29 21.03
CA PRO A 189 -7.96 11.33 20.74
C PRO A 189 -8.14 9.97 21.45
N PHE A 190 -7.90 8.88 20.70
CA PHE A 190 -7.95 7.50 21.19
C PHE A 190 -6.54 6.99 21.56
N TYR A 191 -6.20 7.00 22.85
CA TYR A 191 -4.90 6.60 23.39
C TYR A 191 -4.89 5.14 23.86
N ALA A 192 -3.69 4.55 23.90
CA ALA A 192 -3.46 3.19 24.38
C ALA A 192 -3.83 2.99 25.84
N ASN A 193 -3.59 4.00 26.67
CA ASN A 193 -3.81 3.91 28.11
C ASN A 193 -4.24 5.26 28.70
N TYR A 194 -5.07 5.17 29.74
CA TYR A 194 -5.55 6.31 30.51
C TYR A 194 -5.49 5.98 32.01
N THR A 195 -5.24 6.99 32.83
CA THR A 195 -5.61 6.97 34.25
C THR A 195 -6.89 7.78 34.45
N PHE A 196 -7.75 7.31 35.37
CA PHE A 196 -8.98 8.00 35.71
C PHE A 196 -8.96 8.40 37.18
N THR A 197 -9.18 9.68 37.46
CA THR A 197 -9.10 10.25 38.81
C THR A 197 -10.40 10.98 39.12
N ALA A 198 -10.90 10.86 40.35
CA ALA A 198 -12.11 11.55 40.77
C ALA A 198 -11.79 13.02 41.05
N VAL A 199 -12.53 13.93 40.42
CA VAL A 199 -12.35 15.37 40.59
C VAL A 199 -13.69 16.00 40.94
N SER A 200 -13.91 16.29 42.22
CA SER A 200 -15.05 17.06 42.77
C SER A 200 -16.38 16.86 42.04
N GLY A 201 -16.87 15.62 41.99
CA GLY A 201 -18.15 15.27 41.35
C GLY A 201 -18.07 14.88 39.87
N SER A 202 -16.86 14.80 39.30
CA SER A 202 -16.58 14.36 37.94
C SER A 202 -15.42 13.36 37.91
N VAL A 203 -15.15 12.78 36.74
CA VAL A 203 -14.01 11.90 36.50
C VAL A 203 -13.15 12.55 35.41
N ALA A 204 -11.85 12.69 35.66
CA ALA A 204 -10.89 13.14 34.68
C ALA A 204 -10.12 11.95 34.10
N ALA A 205 -10.01 11.87 32.77
CA ALA A 205 -9.18 10.90 32.08
C ALA A 205 -7.87 11.58 31.64
N THR A 206 -6.73 11.02 32.04
CA THR A 206 -5.40 11.51 31.65
C THR A 206 -4.68 10.43 30.84
N PRO A 207 -4.29 10.69 29.58
CA PRO A 207 -3.49 9.75 28.81
C PRO A 207 -2.15 9.47 29.49
N VAL A 208 -1.76 8.20 29.56
CA VAL A 208 -0.47 7.78 30.13
C VAL A 208 0.23 6.77 29.22
N PRO A 209 1.56 6.64 29.28
CA PRO A 209 2.28 5.60 28.54
C PRO A 209 1.76 4.19 28.86
N ALA A 210 1.75 3.30 27.87
CA ALA A 210 1.48 1.89 28.14
C ALA A 210 2.66 1.24 28.89
N ALA A 211 2.45 0.05 29.46
CA ALA A 211 3.50 -0.65 30.17
C ALA A 211 4.69 -0.94 29.24
N GLY A 212 5.87 -0.43 29.60
CA GLY A 212 7.09 -0.56 28.78
C GLY A 212 7.32 0.58 27.78
N GLU A 213 6.42 1.56 27.70
CA GLU A 213 6.57 2.74 26.84
C GLU A 213 7.03 3.98 27.63
N SER A 214 7.85 4.83 27.00
CA SER A 214 8.33 6.09 27.60
C SER A 214 7.46 7.30 27.25
N SER A 215 6.52 7.16 26.32
CA SER A 215 5.68 8.23 25.80
C SER A 215 4.22 7.77 25.71
N VAL A 216 3.29 8.71 25.82
CA VAL A 216 1.88 8.44 25.55
C VAL A 216 1.73 8.06 24.08
N ARG A 217 1.09 6.92 23.81
CA ARG A 217 0.80 6.48 22.45
C ARG A 217 -0.66 6.72 22.11
N GLN A 218 -0.90 7.54 21.09
CA GLN A 218 -2.18 7.60 20.41
C GLN A 218 -2.20 6.53 19.33
N TYR A 219 -3.25 5.73 19.27
CA TYR A 219 -3.38 4.78 18.17
C TYR A 219 -3.62 5.53 16.87
N PHE A 220 -3.09 5.01 15.77
CA PHE A 220 -3.40 5.46 14.42
C PHE A 220 -4.19 4.40 13.67
N ARG A 221 -4.77 4.82 12.56
CA ARG A 221 -5.67 3.99 11.79
C ARG A 221 -4.90 2.91 11.04
N ASN A 222 -5.22 1.65 11.32
CA ASN A 222 -4.64 0.52 10.61
C ASN A 222 -5.26 0.33 9.19
N ILE A 223 -4.67 -0.54 8.38
CA ILE A 223 -5.28 -1.13 7.18
C ILE A 223 -6.08 -2.35 7.63
N GLY A 224 -7.41 -2.25 7.60
CA GLY A 224 -8.28 -3.38 7.94
C GLY A 224 -8.42 -4.37 6.79
N TYR A 225 -8.59 -3.84 5.57
CA TYR A 225 -8.70 -4.64 4.36
C TYR A 225 -8.10 -3.89 3.17
N LEU A 226 -7.22 -4.57 2.43
CA LEU A 226 -6.62 -4.06 1.20
C LEU A 226 -6.95 -5.00 0.04
N ARG A 227 -7.59 -4.47 -1.00
CA ARG A 227 -7.92 -5.18 -2.24
C ARG A 227 -7.19 -4.55 -3.41
N TYR A 228 -6.65 -5.38 -4.29
CA TYR A 228 -6.10 -4.94 -5.56
C TYR A 228 -7.14 -5.15 -6.65
N VAL A 229 -7.45 -4.07 -7.37
CA VAL A 229 -8.41 -4.07 -8.48
C VAL A 229 -7.60 -3.88 -9.76
N ILE A 230 -7.47 -4.95 -10.52
CA ILE A 230 -6.76 -4.98 -11.80
C ILE A 230 -7.81 -4.84 -12.89
N ASN A 231 -7.87 -3.69 -13.55
CA ASN A 231 -8.94 -3.37 -14.50
C ASN A 231 -8.67 -3.96 -15.89
N GLY A 232 -8.57 -5.28 -15.99
CA GLY A 232 -8.32 -5.99 -17.25
C GLY A 232 -6.94 -5.76 -17.86
N THR A 233 -6.02 -5.18 -17.09
CA THR A 233 -4.63 -4.90 -17.50
C THR A 233 -3.68 -5.99 -16.98
N TYR A 234 -2.45 -5.99 -17.50
CA TYR A 234 -1.39 -6.89 -17.06
C TYR A 234 -0.89 -6.50 -15.66
N PHE A 235 -0.86 -7.45 -14.71
CA PHE A 235 -0.32 -7.24 -13.36
C PHE A 235 0.60 -8.41 -13.03
N GLU A 236 1.87 -8.13 -12.75
CA GLU A 236 2.88 -9.15 -12.47
C GLU A 236 3.75 -8.77 -11.26
N VAL A 237 3.98 -9.74 -10.38
CA VAL A 237 5.04 -9.68 -9.36
C VAL A 237 6.02 -10.81 -9.70
N LYS A 238 7.22 -10.45 -10.15
CA LYS A 238 8.24 -11.44 -10.53
C LYS A 238 8.86 -12.10 -9.30
N PRO A 239 9.52 -13.28 -9.45
CA PRO A 239 10.11 -14.01 -8.32
C PRO A 239 11.14 -13.23 -7.50
N HIS A 240 11.73 -12.17 -8.07
CA HIS A 240 12.73 -11.32 -7.41
C HIS A 240 12.12 -10.09 -6.71
N ALA A 241 10.81 -9.91 -6.81
CA ALA A 241 10.09 -8.87 -6.09
C ALA A 241 9.35 -9.45 -4.89
N SER A 242 9.09 -8.62 -3.90
CA SER A 242 8.24 -8.96 -2.76
C SER A 242 7.06 -7.99 -2.65
N PHE A 243 5.94 -8.49 -2.13
CA PHE A 243 4.72 -7.72 -1.99
C PHE A 243 4.11 -8.06 -0.63
N THR A 244 4.29 -7.15 0.34
CA THR A 244 3.93 -7.38 1.74
C THR A 244 2.94 -6.32 2.20
N VAL A 245 1.91 -6.74 2.92
CA VAL A 245 0.98 -5.85 3.60
C VAL A 245 1.24 -5.95 5.09
N ASP A 246 1.56 -4.83 5.70
CA ASP A 246 1.59 -4.73 7.14
C ASP A 246 0.15 -4.63 7.67
N THR A 247 -0.31 -5.73 8.24
CA THR A 247 -1.61 -5.81 8.92
C THR A 247 -1.44 -5.70 10.43
N THR A 248 -0.21 -5.47 10.93
CA THR A 248 0.01 -5.30 12.36
C THR A 248 -0.82 -4.11 12.82
N VAL A 249 -1.73 -4.43 13.73
CA VAL A 249 -2.41 -3.43 14.51
C VAL A 249 -1.37 -2.86 15.43
N ASP A 250 -1.25 -1.53 15.48
CA ASP A 250 -0.32 -0.83 16.36
C ASP A 250 -0.48 -1.42 17.77
N SER A 251 0.42 -2.33 18.15
CA SER A 251 0.27 -3.22 19.30
C SER A 251 0.81 -2.54 20.53
#